data_AF-A0A9C8H7X0-F1
#
_entry.id   AF-A0A9C8H7X0-F1
#
_cell.length_a   1.000
_cell.length_b   1.000
_cell.length_c   1.000
_cell.angle_alpha   90.00
_cell.angle_beta   90.00
_cell.angle_gamma   90.00
#
_symmetry.space_group_name_H-M   'P 1'
#
loop_
_entity.id
_entity.type
_entity.pdbx_description
1 polymer ?
#
loop_
_entity_poly.entity_id
_entity_poly.type
_entity_poly.pdbx_seq_one_letter_code
_entity_poly.pdbx_strand_id
1 'polypeptide(L)'
;MTDYPTSFDRDDLLKCARGELFGPGNAQLPEPPMLMMDRITAISADGGPHGKGHVVAEFDIRPDLWFFACHFPGNPIMPGCLGLDGLWQLTGFNLGWRGWPGRGYALG
;
A
#
# COMPACT_ATOMS: atom_id res chain seq x y z
N MET A 1 -4.31 10.54 -18.39
CA MET A 1 -5.15 10.45 -17.18
C MET A 1 -5.45 8.98 -16.97
N THR A 2 -5.37 8.48 -15.74
CA THR A 2 -5.68 7.08 -15.42
C THR A 2 -7.19 6.90 -15.38
N ASP A 3 -7.70 5.73 -15.74
CA ASP A 3 -9.15 5.44 -15.61
C ASP A 3 -9.52 4.96 -14.18
N TYR A 4 -8.52 4.84 -13.30
CA TYR A 4 -8.72 4.41 -11.92
C TYR A 4 -9.16 5.57 -11.00
N PRO A 5 -9.91 5.27 -9.92
CA PRO A 5 -10.23 6.22 -8.86
C PRO A 5 -8.99 6.89 -8.25
N THR A 6 -9.19 8.02 -7.57
CA THR A 6 -8.12 8.73 -6.83
C THR A 6 -8.13 8.45 -5.32
N SER A 7 -8.98 7.55 -4.87
CA SER A 7 -9.04 7.02 -3.52
C SER A 7 -9.52 5.57 -3.56
N PHE A 8 -9.11 4.77 -2.60
CA PHE A 8 -9.36 3.33 -2.54
C PHE A 8 -9.64 2.92 -1.11
N ASP A 9 -10.72 2.18 -0.88
CA ASP A 9 -11.05 1.63 0.42
C ASP A 9 -10.36 0.28 0.67
N ARG A 10 -10.65 -0.33 1.82
CA ARG A 10 -10.04 -1.60 2.22
C ARG A 10 -10.36 -2.72 1.24
N ASP A 11 -11.57 -2.79 0.71
CA ASP A 11 -11.99 -3.85 -0.19
C ASP A 11 -11.29 -3.72 -1.54
N ASP A 12 -11.05 -2.50 -2.00
CA ASP A 12 -10.26 -2.23 -3.21
C ASP A 12 -8.79 -2.62 -3.04
N LEU A 13 -8.19 -2.36 -1.88
CA LEU A 13 -6.81 -2.80 -1.60
C LEU A 13 -6.72 -4.34 -1.57
N LEU A 14 -7.74 -5.02 -1.04
CA LEU A 14 -7.81 -6.48 -1.06
C LEU A 14 -8.02 -7.03 -2.48
N LYS A 15 -8.81 -6.36 -3.34
CA LYS A 15 -8.88 -6.70 -4.78
C LYS A 15 -7.50 -6.55 -5.43
N CYS A 16 -6.76 -5.50 -5.10
CA CYS A 16 -5.39 -5.33 -5.59
C CYS A 16 -4.48 -6.47 -5.12
N ALA A 17 -4.59 -6.89 -3.86
CA ALA A 17 -3.80 -8.00 -3.32
C ALA A 17 -4.09 -9.33 -4.04
N ARG A 18 -5.36 -9.59 -4.37
CA ARG A 18 -5.77 -10.75 -5.18
C ARG A 18 -5.46 -10.64 -6.68
N GLY A 19 -4.92 -9.51 -7.15
CA GLY A 19 -4.60 -9.28 -8.56
C GLY A 19 -5.81 -8.97 -9.43
N GLU A 20 -6.91 -8.54 -8.81
CA GLU A 20 -8.19 -8.24 -9.45
C GLU A 20 -8.31 -6.75 -9.86
N LEU A 21 -7.39 -5.89 -9.42
CA LEU A 21 -7.46 -4.45 -9.68
C LEU A 21 -6.74 -4.00 -10.96
N PHE A 22 -5.46 -4.33 -11.10
CA PHE A 22 -4.64 -3.90 -12.24
C PHE A 22 -4.52 -4.94 -13.36
N GLY A 23 -5.18 -6.09 -13.20
CA GLY A 23 -5.18 -7.19 -14.15
C GLY A 23 -3.99 -8.16 -14.02
N PRO A 24 -4.04 -9.30 -14.74
CA PRO A 24 -3.07 -10.39 -14.58
C PRO A 24 -1.64 -9.97 -14.92
N GLY A 25 -0.69 -10.29 -14.04
CA GLY A 25 0.73 -10.04 -14.26
C GLY A 25 1.20 -8.62 -13.92
N ASN A 26 0.31 -7.75 -13.46
CA ASN A 26 0.62 -6.38 -13.05
C ASN A 26 0.82 -6.27 -11.53
N ALA A 27 0.92 -5.04 -11.03
CA ALA A 27 1.16 -4.77 -9.62
C ALA A 27 0.09 -5.42 -8.73
N GLN A 28 0.54 -5.98 -7.61
CA GLN A 28 -0.30 -6.53 -6.54
C GLN A 28 0.22 -5.99 -5.21
N LEU A 29 -0.70 -5.67 -4.31
CA LEU A 29 -0.35 -5.44 -2.91
C LEU A 29 -0.15 -6.78 -2.18
N PRO A 30 0.56 -6.80 -1.04
CA PRO A 30 0.53 -7.94 -0.15
C PRO A 30 -0.88 -8.15 0.42
N GLU A 31 -1.22 -9.40 0.75
CA GLU A 31 -2.40 -9.72 1.57
C GLU A 31 -2.10 -9.49 3.07
N PRO A 32 -3.10 -9.32 3.93
CA PRO A 32 -2.93 -9.42 5.38
C PRO A 32 -2.25 -10.76 5.76
N PRO A 33 -1.34 -10.76 6.73
CA PRO A 33 -1.05 -9.69 7.67
C PRO A 33 0.00 -8.67 7.20
N MET A 34 0.48 -8.76 5.94
CA MET A 34 1.55 -7.90 5.40
C MET A 34 1.03 -6.62 4.71
N LEU A 35 -0.27 -6.51 4.46
CA LEU A 35 -0.87 -5.27 3.94
C LEU A 35 -0.82 -4.15 4.99
N MET A 36 0.00 -3.11 4.75
CA MET A 36 0.32 -2.06 5.74
C MET A 36 -0.47 -0.74 5.59
N MET A 37 -1.64 -0.79 4.97
CA MET A 37 -2.57 0.34 4.86
C MET A 37 -4.00 -0.16 4.79
N ASP A 38 -4.95 0.60 5.34
CA ASP A 38 -6.38 0.29 5.30
C ASP A 38 -7.09 1.00 4.15
N ARG A 39 -6.55 2.14 3.70
CA ARG A 39 -7.13 2.95 2.62
C ARG A 39 -6.09 3.89 1.99
N ILE A 40 -6.30 4.24 0.74
CA ILE A 40 -5.63 5.34 0.05
C ILE A 40 -6.64 6.48 -0.04
N THR A 41 -6.38 7.60 0.62
CA THR A 41 -7.30 8.75 0.67
C THR A 41 -7.09 9.72 -0.49
N ALA A 42 -5.88 9.75 -1.06
CA ALA A 42 -5.58 10.54 -2.25
C ALA A 42 -4.44 9.91 -3.05
N ILE A 43 -4.58 9.86 -4.37
CA ILE A 43 -3.48 9.60 -5.31
C ILE A 43 -3.57 10.55 -6.51
N SER A 44 -2.43 11.06 -6.97
CA SER A 44 -2.35 11.93 -8.15
C SER A 44 -1.05 11.72 -8.93
N ALA A 45 -1.09 12.01 -10.24
CA ALA A 45 0.05 11.85 -11.13
C ALA A 45 1.01 13.06 -11.10
N ASP A 46 0.52 14.22 -10.68
CA ASP A 46 1.15 15.53 -10.83
C ASP A 46 1.14 16.35 -9.52
N GLY A 47 0.62 15.79 -8.42
CA GLY A 47 0.70 16.43 -7.10
C GLY A 47 2.08 16.33 -6.45
N GLY A 48 2.12 16.69 -5.17
CA GLY A 48 3.31 16.60 -4.31
C GLY A 48 4.32 17.73 -4.52
N PRO A 49 5.34 17.83 -3.67
CA PRO A 49 6.28 18.98 -3.66
C PRO A 49 7.10 19.16 -4.94
N HIS A 50 7.20 18.11 -5.76
CA HIS A 50 7.97 18.10 -7.00
C HIS A 50 7.11 18.04 -8.26
N GLY A 51 5.78 18.08 -8.14
CA GLY A 51 4.86 18.01 -9.28
C GLY A 51 4.95 16.69 -10.07
N LYS A 52 5.36 15.60 -9.42
CA LYS A 52 5.63 14.29 -10.05
C LYS A 52 4.75 13.15 -9.54
N GLY A 53 3.78 13.49 -8.70
CA GLY A 53 2.83 12.55 -8.13
C GLY A 53 2.86 12.53 -6.62
N HIS A 54 1.78 12.03 -6.04
CA HIS A 54 1.54 12.01 -4.61
C HIS A 54 0.59 10.88 -4.25
N VAL A 55 0.82 10.25 -3.09
CA VAL A 55 -0.07 9.24 -2.52
C VAL A 55 -0.20 9.51 -1.01
N VAL A 56 -1.43 9.53 -0.50
CA VAL A 56 -1.76 9.58 0.93
C VAL A 56 -2.55 8.33 1.27
N ALA A 57 -2.12 7.64 2.32
CA ALA A 57 -2.76 6.44 2.83
C ALA A 57 -2.80 6.46 4.36
N GLU A 58 -3.70 5.66 4.91
CA GLU A 58 -3.92 5.55 6.35
C GLU A 58 -3.91 4.09 6.77
N PHE A 59 -3.48 3.84 8.01
CA PHE A 59 -3.49 2.53 8.65
C PHE A 59 -4.00 2.70 10.08
N ASP A 60 -5.11 2.04 10.41
CA ASP A 60 -5.77 2.17 11.70
C ASP A 60 -5.02 1.37 12.77
N ILE A 61 -4.43 2.07 13.74
CA ILE A 61 -3.73 1.43 14.85
C ILE A 61 -4.75 0.92 15.88
N ARG A 62 -4.72 -0.38 16.13
CA ARG A 62 -5.53 -1.05 17.15
C ARG A 62 -4.63 -1.92 18.05
N PRO A 63 -4.91 -2.05 19.36
CA PRO A 63 -4.07 -2.82 20.28
C PRO A 63 -3.93 -4.31 19.93
N ASP A 64 -4.85 -4.85 19.14
CA ASP A 64 -4.93 -6.26 18.73
C ASP A 64 -4.20 -6.57 17.42
N LEU A 65 -3.51 -5.58 16.82
CA LEU A 65 -2.70 -5.83 15.62
C LEU A 65 -1.60 -6.84 15.91
N TRP A 66 -1.45 -7.81 15.00
CA TRP A 66 -0.65 -9.03 15.18
C TRP A 66 0.78 -8.76 15.65
N PHE A 67 1.41 -7.69 15.14
CA PHE A 67 2.81 -7.39 15.41
C PHE A 67 3.05 -6.92 16.84
N PHE A 68 2.04 -6.36 17.53
CA PHE A 68 2.20 -5.91 18.92
C PHE A 68 2.39 -7.08 19.88
N ALA A 69 1.83 -8.25 19.56
CA ALA A 69 1.99 -9.46 20.37
C ALA A 69 3.44 -10.00 20.33
N CYS A 70 4.17 -9.77 19.24
CA CYS A 70 5.51 -10.32 19.03
C CYS A 70 6.64 -9.27 19.03
N HIS A 71 6.34 -7.98 18.98
CA HIS A 71 7.32 -6.91 18.87
C HIS A 71 6.99 -5.78 19.84
N PHE A 72 7.42 -5.82 21.09
CA PHE A 72 8.10 -6.90 21.82
C PHE A 72 7.21 -7.39 22.96
N PRO A 73 7.37 -8.64 23.47
CA PRO A 73 6.64 -9.08 24.65
C PRO A 73 6.83 -8.11 25.83
N GLY A 74 5.74 -7.55 26.35
CA GLY A 74 5.75 -6.55 27.43
C GLY A 74 6.13 -5.11 27.02
N ASN A 75 6.43 -4.87 25.74
CA ASN A 75 6.75 -3.55 25.18
C ASN A 75 6.22 -3.47 23.72
N PRO A 76 4.89 -3.37 23.53
CA PRO A 76 4.27 -3.44 22.21
C PRO A 76 4.57 -2.18 21.39
N ILE A 77 5.29 -2.36 20.27
CA ILE A 77 5.73 -1.31 19.35
C ILE A 77 5.57 -1.82 17.92
N MET A 78 4.97 -1.03 17.03
CA MET A 78 4.92 -1.38 15.61
C MET A 78 6.35 -1.49 15.04
N PRO A 79 6.71 -2.60 14.37
CA PRO A 79 8.00 -2.70 13.72
C PRO A 79 8.18 -1.59 12.67
N GLY A 80 9.22 -0.77 12.81
CA GLY A 80 9.47 0.34 11.88
C GLY A 80 9.67 -0.12 10.43
N CYS A 81 10.17 -1.35 10.23
CA CYS A 81 10.31 -1.95 8.91
C CYS A 81 8.96 -2.18 8.20
N LEU A 82 7.87 -2.40 8.93
CA LEU A 82 6.54 -2.53 8.33
C LEU A 82 6.03 -1.17 7.82
N GLY A 83 6.34 -0.08 8.54
CA GLY A 83 6.06 1.27 8.05
C GLY A 83 6.84 1.59 6.77
N LEU A 84 8.11 1.19 6.72
CA LEU A 84 8.93 1.30 5.51
C LEU A 84 8.36 0.47 4.35
N ASP A 85 7.93 -0.76 4.62
CA ASP A 85 7.29 -1.61 3.60
C ASP A 85 5.98 -1.01 3.10
N GLY A 86 5.19 -0.38 3.96
CA GLY A 86 4.01 0.41 3.56
C GLY A 86 4.34 1.49 2.53
N LEU A 87 5.48 2.18 2.65
CA LEU A 87 5.92 3.16 1.65
C LEU A 87 6.31 2.51 0.31
N TRP A 88 6.97 1.34 0.34
CA TRP A 88 7.28 0.59 -0.88
C TRP A 88 6.03 0.04 -1.56
N GLN A 89 5.08 -0.48 -0.79
CA GLN A 89 3.76 -0.91 -1.26
C GLN A 89 3.03 0.22 -2.00
N LEU A 90 2.95 1.42 -1.41
CA LEU A 90 2.32 2.59 -2.05
C LEU A 90 3.06 3.03 -3.31
N THR A 91 4.39 2.93 -3.31
CA THR A 91 5.19 3.22 -4.50
C THR A 91 4.81 2.26 -5.63
N GLY A 92 4.79 0.96 -5.38
CA GLY A 92 4.39 -0.05 -6.36
C GLY A 92 2.94 0.11 -6.83
N PHE A 93 2.02 0.38 -5.90
CA PHE A 93 0.62 0.66 -6.21
C PHE A 93 0.48 1.86 -7.16
N ASN A 94 1.21 2.96 -6.92
CA ASN A 94 1.18 4.13 -7.78
C ASN A 94 1.64 3.83 -9.22
N LEU A 95 2.61 2.93 -9.41
CA LEU A 95 3.04 2.50 -10.75
C LEU A 95 1.93 1.70 -11.45
N GLY A 96 1.28 0.77 -10.75
CA GLY A 96 0.11 0.04 -11.27
C GLY A 96 -1.06 0.97 -11.59
N TRP A 97 -1.36 1.92 -10.71
CA TRP A 97 -2.39 2.95 -10.89
C TRP A 97 -2.13 3.81 -12.13
N ARG A 98 -0.87 4.09 -12.45
CA ARG A 98 -0.46 4.79 -13.69
C ARG A 98 -0.58 3.93 -14.96
N GLY A 99 -1.00 2.68 -14.84
CA GLY A 99 -1.11 1.73 -15.95
C GLY A 99 0.22 1.14 -16.40
N TRP A 100 1.26 1.19 -15.55
CA TRP A 100 2.55 0.57 -15.90
C TRP A 100 2.47 -0.94 -15.71
N PRO A 101 2.88 -1.73 -16.72
CA PRO A 101 2.78 -3.18 -16.66
C PRO A 101 3.89 -3.81 -15.81
N GLY A 102 3.62 -5.00 -15.26
CA GLY A 102 4.58 -5.83 -14.56
C GLY A 102 4.39 -5.92 -13.04
N ARG A 103 5.07 -6.88 -12.42
CA ARG A 103 4.99 -7.16 -10.98
C ARG A 103 5.96 -6.28 -10.20
N GLY A 104 5.54 -5.84 -9.01
CA GLY A 104 6.39 -5.09 -8.09
C GLY A 104 7.37 -5.99 -7.36
N TYR A 105 8.65 -5.62 -7.36
CA TYR A 105 9.70 -6.25 -6.57
C TYR A 105 10.58 -5.17 -5.94
N ALA A 106 10.81 -5.25 -4.63
CA ALA A 106 11.86 -4.49 -3.97
C ALA A 106 13.16 -5.30 -4.06
N LEU A 107 14.08 -4.89 -4.94
CA LEU A 107 15.39 -5.51 -5.07
C LEU A 107 16.39 -4.70 -4.25
N GLY A 108 17.06 -5.36 -3.31
CA GLY A 108 18.12 -4.80 -2.47
C GLY A 108 19.51 -5.03 -3.05
#